data_AF-A0A9W4TPT9-F1
#
_entry.id   AF-A0A9W4TPT9-F1
#
_cell.length_a   1.000
_cell.length_b   1.000
_cell.length_c   1.000
_cell.angle_alpha   90.00
_cell.angle_beta   90.00
_cell.angle_gamma   90.00
#
_symmetry.space_group_name_H-M   'P 1'
#
loop_
_entity.id
_entity.type
_entity.pdbx_description
1 polymer ?
#
loop_
_entity_poly.entity_id
_entity_poly.type
_entity_poly.pdbx_seq_one_letter_code
_entity_poly.pdbx_strand_id
1 'polypeptide(L)'
;MKRYFEDLLSLLHSDIRKWYYAAMTQNTRLNSPIEIIIAYVEGTLSSSEFINELYHNPDLEKLLSEPIHIAPYIDQIGTLYLYLLSLDLNHAGGILDATHTLSLYLTKKGISFNQSKTTNSNFDIYLKIQPKWLQIPESCFQKLLAEIPGKTGKELEWALKQKIKEHFHFLKKPPRWLQDTFWPIENDKPLIFIDQLSISPLFHDETQLYIFYNEENNSFITIKQSI
;
A
#
# COMPACT_ATOMS: atom_id res chain seq x y z
N MET A 1 -30.49 -8.20 7.09
CA MET A 1 -29.70 -7.05 7.59
C MET A 1 -30.20 -5.69 7.11
N LYS A 2 -30.50 -5.49 5.81
CA LYS A 2 -30.92 -4.17 5.27
C LYS A 2 -32.17 -3.55 5.93
N ARG A 3 -33.14 -4.37 6.32
CA ARG A 3 -34.42 -3.92 6.92
C ARG A 3 -34.29 -3.38 8.35
N TYR A 4 -33.43 -4.00 9.16
CA TYR A 4 -33.15 -3.57 10.54
C TYR A 4 -32.40 -2.23 10.62
N PHE A 5 -31.63 -1.90 9.58
CA PHE A 5 -30.83 -0.69 9.53
C PHE A 5 -31.66 0.55 9.15
N GLU A 6 -32.62 0.38 8.22
CA GLU A 6 -33.58 1.44 7.86
C GLU A 6 -34.48 1.80 9.06
N ASP A 7 -34.90 0.80 9.83
CA ASP A 7 -35.71 1.03 11.04
C ASP A 7 -34.93 1.84 12.10
N LEU A 8 -33.62 1.60 12.25
CA LEU A 8 -32.76 2.38 13.16
C LEU A 8 -32.54 3.83 12.69
N LEU A 9 -32.38 4.04 11.38
CA LEU A 9 -32.27 5.39 10.82
C LEU A 9 -33.57 6.19 10.96
N SER A 10 -34.71 5.49 10.95
CA SER A 10 -36.04 6.10 11.14
C SER A 10 -36.27 6.70 12.54
N LEU A 11 -35.42 6.35 13.51
CA LEU A 11 -35.48 6.81 14.90
C LEU A 11 -34.57 8.01 15.20
N LEU A 12 -33.68 8.40 14.27
CA LEU A 12 -32.76 9.53 14.46
C LEU A 12 -33.41 10.89 14.11
N HIS A 13 -33.03 11.93 14.84
CA HIS A 13 -33.46 13.33 14.62
C HIS A 13 -33.15 13.79 13.18
N SER A 14 -33.99 14.67 12.62
CA SER A 14 -33.95 15.01 11.17
C SER A 14 -32.59 15.55 10.70
N ASP A 15 -31.88 16.28 11.57
CA ASP A 15 -30.57 16.88 11.28
C ASP A 15 -29.44 15.84 11.28
N ILE A 16 -29.53 14.82 12.15
CA ILE A 16 -28.59 13.70 12.17
C ILE A 16 -28.80 12.83 10.93
N ARG A 17 -30.06 12.65 10.52
CA ARG A 17 -30.39 11.91 9.30
C ARG A 17 -29.88 12.65 8.05
N LYS A 18 -30.05 13.97 7.99
CA LYS A 18 -29.48 14.81 6.93
C LYS A 18 -27.96 14.78 6.93
N TRP A 19 -27.30 14.85 8.08
CA TRP A 19 -25.85 14.73 8.19
C TRP A 19 -25.36 13.33 7.77
N TYR A 20 -26.06 12.27 8.15
CA TYR A 20 -25.75 10.90 7.73
C TYR A 20 -25.90 10.71 6.22
N TYR A 21 -26.99 11.21 5.62
CA TYR A 21 -27.15 11.18 4.17
C TYR A 21 -26.16 12.10 3.44
N ALA A 22 -25.80 13.25 4.02
CA ALA A 22 -24.76 14.16 3.50
C ALA A 22 -23.36 13.53 3.57
N ALA A 23 -23.05 12.81 4.65
CA ALA A 23 -21.80 12.08 4.82
C ALA A 23 -21.74 10.85 3.91
N MET A 24 -22.87 10.17 3.66
CA MET A 24 -22.94 9.09 2.66
C MET A 24 -22.94 9.60 1.21
N THR A 25 -23.34 10.84 0.94
CA THR A 25 -23.28 11.45 -0.40
C THR A 25 -21.93 12.12 -0.72
N GLN A 26 -21.04 12.28 0.27
CA GLN A 26 -19.66 12.72 0.06
C GLN A 26 -18.64 11.58 -0.06
N ASN A 27 -19.09 10.32 0.05
CA ASN A 27 -18.28 9.18 -0.33
C ASN A 27 -18.69 8.77 -1.75
N THR A 28 -18.06 9.39 -2.76
CA THR A 28 -18.26 9.04 -4.17
C THR A 28 -17.82 7.59 -4.36
N ARG A 29 -18.74 6.65 -4.16
CA ARG A 29 -18.58 5.29 -4.67
C ARG A 29 -18.35 5.43 -6.17
N LEU A 30 -17.14 5.14 -6.62
CA LEU A 30 -16.85 4.91 -8.03
C LEU A 30 -17.80 3.79 -8.45
N ASN A 31 -18.78 4.10 -9.30
CA ASN A 31 -19.89 3.18 -9.56
C ASN A 31 -19.57 2.24 -10.73
N SER A 32 -18.50 2.51 -11.48
CA SER A 32 -18.04 1.68 -12.58
C SER A 32 -16.64 1.10 -12.29
N PRO A 33 -16.40 -0.20 -12.59
CA PRO A 33 -15.07 -0.79 -12.56
C PRO A 33 -14.00 -0.02 -13.35
N ILE A 34 -14.39 0.65 -14.44
CA ILE A 34 -13.49 1.50 -15.22
C ILE A 34 -13.09 2.75 -14.44
N GLU A 35 -14.01 3.36 -13.69
CA GLU A 35 -13.73 4.55 -12.86
C GLU A 35 -12.76 4.20 -11.73
N ILE A 36 -12.85 3.00 -11.16
CA ILE A 36 -11.90 2.47 -10.17
C ILE A 36 -10.49 2.38 -10.77
N ILE A 37 -10.38 1.80 -11.98
CA ILE A 37 -9.09 1.67 -12.67
C ILE A 37 -8.50 3.05 -13.00
N ILE A 38 -9.33 3.98 -13.51
CA ILE A 38 -8.88 5.36 -13.81
C ILE A 38 -8.40 6.02 -12.52
N ALA A 39 -9.19 5.99 -11.44
CA ALA A 39 -8.84 6.63 -10.19
C ALA A 39 -7.51 6.10 -9.61
N TYR A 40 -7.27 4.79 -9.72
CA TYR A 40 -5.99 4.20 -9.33
C TYR A 40 -4.83 4.64 -10.22
N VAL A 41 -5.00 4.62 -11.55
CA VAL A 41 -3.94 5.06 -12.49
C VAL A 41 -3.63 6.55 -12.36
N GLU A 42 -4.63 7.38 -12.08
CA GLU A 42 -4.47 8.82 -11.85
C GLU A 42 -3.94 9.14 -10.44
N GLY A 43 -3.88 8.16 -9.53
CA GLY A 43 -3.40 8.31 -8.16
C GLY A 43 -4.39 8.99 -7.21
N THR A 44 -5.67 9.08 -7.58
CA THR A 44 -6.74 9.56 -6.70
C THR A 44 -7.30 8.46 -5.79
N LEU A 45 -7.09 7.19 -6.15
CA LEU A 45 -7.36 6.02 -5.33
C LEU A 45 -6.03 5.43 -4.83
N SER A 46 -5.91 5.15 -3.54
CA SER A 46 -4.70 4.55 -2.96
C SER A 46 -4.55 3.06 -3.31
N SER A 47 -3.33 2.51 -3.21
CA SER A 47 -3.10 1.07 -3.40
C SER A 47 -3.88 0.22 -2.41
N SER A 48 -4.03 0.64 -1.15
CA SER A 48 -4.84 -0.10 -0.17
C SER A 48 -6.32 -0.14 -0.54
N GLU A 49 -6.87 0.96 -1.05
CA GLU A 49 -8.26 1.01 -1.52
C GLU A 49 -8.44 0.19 -2.78
N PHE A 50 -7.49 0.27 -3.72
CA PHE A 50 -7.51 -0.53 -4.94
C PHE A 50 -7.38 -2.04 -4.67
N ILE A 51 -6.51 -2.45 -3.73
CA ILE A 51 -6.43 -3.84 -3.25
C ILE A 51 -7.81 -4.27 -2.73
N ASN A 52 -8.45 -3.45 -1.90
CA ASN A 52 -9.77 -3.78 -1.37
C ASN A 52 -10.81 -3.99 -2.50
N GLU A 53 -10.81 -3.14 -3.52
CA GLU A 53 -11.67 -3.32 -4.70
C GLU A 53 -11.30 -4.60 -5.48
N LEU A 54 -10.01 -4.89 -5.68
CA LEU A 54 -9.55 -6.07 -6.42
C LEU A 54 -10.01 -7.39 -5.77
N TYR A 55 -10.06 -7.44 -4.44
CA TYR A 55 -10.48 -8.64 -3.70
C TYR A 55 -12.00 -8.78 -3.51
N HIS A 56 -12.76 -7.67 -3.56
CA HIS A 56 -14.17 -7.68 -3.13
C HIS A 56 -15.17 -7.17 -4.17
N ASN A 57 -14.71 -6.62 -5.30
CA ASN A 57 -15.58 -6.09 -6.34
C ASN A 57 -15.73 -7.09 -7.51
N PRO A 58 -16.86 -7.82 -7.59
CA PRO A 58 -17.05 -8.85 -8.63
C PRO A 58 -17.18 -8.25 -10.03
N ASP A 59 -17.64 -7.00 -10.16
CA ASP A 59 -17.73 -6.33 -11.45
C ASP A 59 -16.33 -5.95 -11.98
N LEU A 60 -15.42 -5.59 -11.07
CA LEU A 60 -14.01 -5.35 -11.40
C LEU A 60 -13.29 -6.64 -11.79
N GLU A 61 -13.48 -7.72 -11.04
CA GLU A 61 -12.96 -9.05 -11.40
C GLU A 61 -13.42 -9.45 -12.80
N LYS A 62 -14.72 -9.35 -13.05
CA LYS A 62 -15.32 -9.72 -14.35
C LYS A 62 -14.72 -8.90 -15.49
N LEU A 63 -14.58 -7.59 -15.32
CA LEU A 63 -13.99 -6.70 -16.31
C LEU A 63 -12.52 -7.06 -16.58
N LEU A 64 -11.72 -7.26 -15.54
CA LEU A 64 -10.28 -7.55 -15.64
C LEU A 64 -9.99 -8.98 -16.10
N SER A 65 -10.98 -9.87 -16.04
CA SER A 65 -10.91 -11.23 -16.55
C SER A 65 -11.32 -11.35 -18.02
N GLU A 66 -11.80 -10.27 -18.64
CA GLU A 66 -12.10 -10.27 -20.08
C GLU A 66 -10.85 -10.58 -20.91
N PRO A 67 -10.95 -11.39 -21.97
CA PRO A 67 -9.83 -11.67 -22.85
C PRO A 67 -9.35 -10.38 -23.54
N ILE A 68 -8.19 -9.89 -23.15
CA ILE A 68 -7.53 -8.77 -23.80
C ILE A 68 -6.02 -8.97 -23.81
N HIS A 69 -5.46 -8.98 -25.01
CA HIS A 69 -4.02 -9.13 -25.16
C HIS A 69 -3.33 -7.79 -24.86
N ILE A 70 -2.80 -7.58 -23.67
CA ILE A 70 -2.13 -6.31 -23.31
C ILE A 70 -0.63 -6.43 -23.53
N ALA A 71 -0.02 -7.48 -22.98
CA ALA A 71 1.39 -7.79 -23.12
C ALA A 71 1.64 -9.30 -22.94
N PRO A 72 2.69 -9.87 -23.57
CA PRO A 72 2.94 -11.31 -23.55
C PRO A 72 3.10 -11.93 -22.16
N TYR A 73 3.63 -11.18 -21.18
CA TYR A 73 3.83 -11.67 -19.82
C TYR A 73 2.50 -11.84 -19.04
N ILE A 74 1.44 -11.13 -19.45
CA ILE A 74 0.11 -11.24 -18.83
C ILE A 74 -0.61 -12.47 -19.36
N ASP A 75 -0.46 -12.76 -20.66
CA ASP A 75 -1.09 -13.93 -21.27
C ASP A 75 -0.56 -15.25 -20.68
N GLN A 76 0.69 -15.25 -20.20
CA GLN A 76 1.29 -16.41 -19.50
C GLN A 76 0.60 -16.71 -18.17
N ILE A 77 0.07 -15.68 -17.50
CA ILE A 77 -0.65 -15.79 -16.23
C ILE A 77 -2.16 -16.03 -16.45
N GLY A 78 -2.69 -15.59 -17.60
CA GLY A 78 -4.01 -15.94 -18.10
C GLY A 78 -4.93 -14.73 -18.26
N THR A 79 -5.12 -13.95 -17.19
CA THR A 79 -5.93 -12.73 -17.24
C THR A 79 -5.23 -11.56 -16.57
N LEU A 80 -5.63 -10.34 -16.93
CA LEU A 80 -5.15 -9.13 -16.24
C LEU A 80 -5.49 -9.18 -14.75
N TYR A 81 -6.66 -9.70 -14.39
CA TYR A 81 -7.05 -9.90 -13.00
C TYR A 81 -6.04 -10.77 -12.23
N LEU A 82 -5.72 -11.95 -12.76
CA LEU A 82 -4.77 -12.88 -12.12
C LEU A 82 -3.35 -12.28 -12.05
N TYR A 83 -2.94 -11.54 -13.08
CA TYR A 83 -1.68 -10.81 -13.06
C TYR A 83 -1.64 -9.81 -11.91
N LEU A 84 -2.68 -8.98 -11.75
CA LEU A 84 -2.74 -7.98 -10.67
C LEU A 84 -2.75 -8.61 -9.29
N LEU A 85 -3.41 -9.77 -9.11
CA LEU A 85 -3.37 -10.54 -7.86
C LEU A 85 -1.98 -11.13 -7.56
N SER A 86 -1.16 -11.37 -8.58
CA SER A 86 0.20 -11.87 -8.40
C SER A 86 1.21 -10.79 -7.99
N LEU A 87 0.84 -9.51 -8.15
CA LEU A 87 1.69 -8.39 -7.80
C LEU A 87 1.60 -8.08 -6.30
N ASP A 88 2.73 -7.70 -5.72
CA ASP A 88 2.72 -7.13 -4.38
C ASP A 88 2.45 -5.62 -4.43
N LEU A 89 1.17 -5.27 -4.33
CA LEU A 89 0.70 -3.88 -4.36
C LEU A 89 0.97 -3.10 -3.06
N ASN A 90 1.60 -3.72 -2.06
CA ASN A 90 2.15 -3.00 -0.90
C ASN A 90 3.59 -2.54 -1.16
N HIS A 91 4.19 -3.00 -2.26
CA HIS A 91 5.53 -2.64 -2.69
C HIS A 91 5.45 -1.70 -3.88
N ALA A 92 6.35 -0.74 -3.91
CA ALA A 92 6.41 0.23 -4.98
C ALA A 92 6.55 -0.45 -6.36
N GLY A 93 7.35 -1.51 -6.47
CA GLY A 93 7.54 -2.24 -7.73
C GLY A 93 6.22 -2.81 -8.27
N GLY A 94 5.46 -3.49 -7.41
CA GLY A 94 4.14 -4.01 -7.78
C GLY A 94 3.13 -2.90 -8.08
N ILE A 95 3.19 -1.78 -7.36
CA ILE A 95 2.38 -0.59 -7.67
C ILE A 95 2.73 -0.05 -9.06
N LEU A 96 4.01 0.12 -9.39
CA LEU A 96 4.42 0.60 -10.71
C LEU A 96 3.99 -0.37 -11.82
N ASP A 97 4.19 -1.66 -11.63
CA ASP A 97 3.80 -2.68 -12.60
C ASP A 97 2.28 -2.71 -12.81
N ALA A 98 1.51 -2.55 -11.73
CA ALA A 98 0.05 -2.46 -11.78
C ALA A 98 -0.40 -1.18 -12.49
N THR A 99 0.09 -0.02 -12.06
CA THR A 99 -0.26 1.28 -12.68
C THR A 99 0.12 1.29 -14.16
N HIS A 100 1.31 0.79 -14.51
CA HIS A 100 1.77 0.69 -15.89
C HIS A 100 0.85 -0.21 -16.73
N THR A 101 0.57 -1.41 -16.22
CA THR A 101 -0.25 -2.40 -16.94
C THR A 101 -1.69 -1.92 -17.10
N LEU A 102 -2.27 -1.29 -16.08
CA LEU A 102 -3.60 -0.70 -16.14
C LEU A 102 -3.65 0.51 -17.07
N SER A 103 -2.59 1.31 -17.16
CA SER A 103 -2.46 2.37 -18.16
C SER A 103 -2.52 1.78 -19.58
N LEU A 104 -1.76 0.71 -19.85
CA LEU A 104 -1.80 0.01 -21.15
C LEU A 104 -3.19 -0.54 -21.47
N TYR A 105 -3.86 -1.12 -20.48
CA TYR A 105 -5.24 -1.60 -20.60
C TYR A 105 -6.21 -0.49 -21.01
N LEU A 106 -6.18 0.65 -20.32
CA LEU A 106 -7.02 1.81 -20.63
C LEU A 106 -6.75 2.35 -22.03
N THR A 107 -5.47 2.51 -22.40
CA THR A 107 -5.07 2.92 -23.76
C THR A 107 -5.60 1.97 -24.81
N LYS A 108 -5.51 0.65 -24.59
CA LYS A 108 -6.00 -0.35 -25.53
C LYS A 108 -7.52 -0.37 -25.68
N LYS A 109 -8.26 -0.03 -24.62
CA LYS A 109 -9.72 0.16 -24.66
C LYS A 109 -10.12 1.54 -25.22
N GLY A 110 -9.18 2.41 -25.55
CA GLY A 110 -9.44 3.75 -26.07
C GLY A 110 -10.01 4.72 -25.02
N ILE A 111 -9.74 4.48 -23.74
CA ILE A 111 -10.25 5.26 -22.62
C ILE A 111 -9.21 6.31 -22.24
N SER A 112 -9.63 7.57 -22.16
CA SER A 112 -8.78 8.68 -21.76
C SER A 112 -8.55 8.69 -20.25
N PHE A 113 -7.31 8.91 -19.83
CA PHE A 113 -6.90 9.09 -18.44
C PHE A 113 -5.71 10.05 -18.37
N ASN A 114 -5.54 10.74 -17.25
CA ASN A 114 -4.40 11.60 -16.99
C ASN A 114 -3.32 10.83 -16.25
N GLN A 115 -2.32 10.34 -16.97
CA GLN A 115 -1.20 9.67 -16.31
C GLN A 115 -0.51 10.66 -15.36
N SER A 116 -0.65 10.42 -14.06
CA SER A 116 -0.02 11.23 -13.02
C SER A 116 1.49 11.20 -13.22
N LYS A 117 2.08 12.33 -13.66
CA LYS A 117 3.54 12.52 -13.69
C LYS A 117 4.16 12.34 -12.30
N THR A 118 3.36 12.58 -11.27
CA THR A 118 3.69 12.45 -9.84
C THR A 118 3.95 11.01 -9.40
N THR A 119 3.25 10.02 -9.97
CA THR A 119 3.40 8.60 -9.56
C THR A 119 4.78 8.08 -9.96
N ASN A 120 5.27 8.39 -11.17
CA ASN A 120 6.59 7.97 -11.61
C ASN A 120 7.73 8.72 -10.88
N SER A 121 7.59 10.04 -10.65
CA SER A 121 8.65 10.81 -9.97
C SER A 121 8.77 10.46 -8.48
N ASN A 122 7.66 10.23 -7.79
CA ASN A 122 7.67 9.83 -6.39
C ASN A 122 8.18 8.40 -6.24
N PHE A 123 7.88 7.52 -7.20
CA PHE A 123 8.42 6.16 -7.27
C PHE A 123 9.94 6.14 -7.45
N ASP A 124 10.47 6.93 -8.39
CA ASP A 124 11.92 7.05 -8.59
C ASP A 124 12.63 7.54 -7.32
N ILE A 125 12.00 8.47 -6.61
CA ILE A 125 12.50 8.96 -5.31
C ILE A 125 12.41 7.85 -4.26
N TYR A 126 11.27 7.17 -4.15
CA TYR A 126 11.06 6.05 -3.22
C TYR A 126 12.17 5.00 -3.37
N LEU A 127 12.44 4.53 -4.59
CA LEU A 127 13.49 3.54 -4.86
C LEU A 127 14.88 4.05 -4.46
N LYS A 128 15.18 5.34 -4.68
CA LYS A 128 16.49 5.93 -4.35
C LYS A 128 16.72 6.14 -2.86
N ILE A 129 15.66 6.38 -2.10
CA ILE A 129 15.79 6.69 -0.67
C ILE A 129 15.70 5.45 0.22
N GLN A 130 15.13 4.35 -0.30
CA GLN A 130 14.85 3.15 0.47
C GLN A 130 16.14 2.52 1.03
N PRO A 131 16.29 2.43 2.37
CA PRO A 131 17.41 1.74 2.96
C PRO A 131 17.29 0.23 2.73
N LYS A 132 18.41 -0.47 2.51
CA LYS A 132 18.40 -1.95 2.35
C LYS A 132 17.82 -2.72 3.54
N TRP A 133 17.79 -2.11 4.72
CA TRP A 133 17.33 -2.70 5.97
C TRP A 133 15.87 -2.36 6.30
N LEU A 134 15.21 -1.54 5.46
CA LEU A 134 13.86 -1.07 5.70
C LEU A 134 13.08 -1.00 4.40
N GLN A 135 11.99 -1.73 4.40
CA GLN A 135 10.92 -1.50 3.46
C GLN A 135 9.85 -0.63 4.10
N ILE A 136 9.53 0.48 3.42
CA ILE A 136 8.55 1.46 3.90
C ILE A 136 7.25 1.13 3.17
N PRO A 137 6.17 0.77 3.88
CA PRO A 137 4.86 0.60 3.24
C PRO A 137 4.44 1.87 2.52
N GLU A 138 3.79 1.76 1.36
CA GLU A 138 3.37 2.91 0.56
C GLU A 138 2.54 3.92 1.38
N SER A 139 1.62 3.43 2.21
CA SER A 139 0.81 4.28 3.09
C SER A 139 1.67 5.11 4.06
N CYS A 140 2.76 4.54 4.58
CA CYS A 140 3.72 5.26 5.41
C CYS A 140 4.52 6.26 4.58
N PHE A 141 4.96 5.89 3.38
CA PHE A 141 5.68 6.79 2.49
C PHE A 141 4.87 8.02 2.11
N GLN A 142 3.58 7.85 1.80
CA GLN A 142 2.66 8.97 1.51
C GLN A 142 2.50 9.91 2.72
N LYS A 143 2.44 9.37 3.95
CA LYS A 143 2.44 10.19 5.17
C LYS A 143 3.74 11.00 5.31
N LEU A 144 4.89 10.37 5.09
CA LEU A 144 6.19 11.06 5.13
C LEU A 144 6.29 12.15 4.05
N LEU A 145 5.74 11.92 2.85
CA LEU A 145 5.67 12.93 1.79
C LEU A 145 4.80 14.13 2.21
N ALA A 146 3.65 13.88 2.83
CA ALA A 146 2.74 14.93 3.28
C ALA A 146 3.37 15.84 4.35
N GLU A 147 4.32 15.34 5.14
CA GLU A 147 5.07 16.12 6.12
C GLU A 147 6.13 17.06 5.50
N ILE A 148 6.42 16.92 4.20
CA ILE A 148 7.48 17.66 3.51
C ILE A 148 6.90 18.45 2.31
N PRO A 149 5.97 19.40 2.55
CA PRO A 149 5.35 20.14 1.46
C PRO A 149 6.36 21.05 0.75
N GLY A 150 6.22 21.16 -0.57
CA GLY A 150 6.94 22.16 -1.39
C GLY A 150 8.39 21.83 -1.74
N LYS A 151 8.94 20.70 -1.29
CA LYS A 151 10.29 20.26 -1.67
C LYS A 151 10.27 19.45 -2.96
N THR A 152 11.32 19.56 -3.77
CA THR A 152 11.46 18.82 -5.02
C THR A 152 12.89 18.33 -5.26
N GLY A 153 13.07 17.36 -6.17
CA GLY A 153 14.38 16.85 -6.58
C GLY A 153 15.24 16.36 -5.42
N LYS A 154 16.53 16.74 -5.43
CA LYS A 154 17.50 16.33 -4.39
C LYS A 154 17.13 16.81 -2.98
N GLU A 155 16.43 17.94 -2.87
CA GLU A 155 16.02 18.46 -1.56
C GLU A 155 14.95 17.58 -0.92
N LEU A 156 13.99 17.12 -1.72
CA LEU A 156 12.98 16.16 -1.31
C LEU A 156 13.61 14.83 -0.94
N GLU A 157 14.52 14.31 -1.77
CA GLU A 157 15.26 13.06 -1.49
C GLU A 157 16.00 13.13 -0.13
N TRP A 158 16.69 14.24 0.15
CA TRP A 158 17.42 14.41 1.41
C TRP A 158 16.46 14.52 2.60
N ALA A 159 15.39 15.31 2.47
CA ALA A 159 14.41 15.50 3.54
C ALA A 159 13.70 14.17 3.90
N LEU A 160 13.32 13.37 2.90
CA LEU A 160 12.74 12.06 3.11
C LEU A 160 13.71 11.11 3.82
N LYS A 161 15.00 11.12 3.45
CA LYS A 161 16.02 10.32 4.15
C LYS A 161 16.17 10.70 5.63
N GLN A 162 15.99 11.97 5.99
CA GLN A 162 15.99 12.39 7.40
C GLN A 162 14.73 11.91 8.10
N LYS A 163 13.56 12.11 7.48
CA LYS A 163 12.28 11.64 8.02
C LYS A 163 12.24 10.14 8.27
N ILE A 164 12.82 9.34 7.38
CA ILE A 164 12.97 7.89 7.60
C ILE A 164 13.79 7.63 8.88
N LYS A 165 14.88 8.35 9.11
CA LYS A 165 15.71 8.17 10.32
C LYS A 165 15.01 8.65 11.60
N GLU A 166 14.14 9.65 11.50
CA GLU A 166 13.33 10.18 12.60
C GLU A 166 12.18 9.24 12.99
N HIS A 167 11.68 8.43 12.06
CA HIS A 167 10.55 7.52 12.32
C HIS A 167 11.01 6.09 12.63
N PHE A 168 12.12 5.63 12.04
CA PHE A 168 12.59 4.25 12.15
C PHE A 168 13.87 4.18 12.99
N HIS A 169 13.69 3.95 14.28
CA HIS A 169 14.77 3.96 15.26
C HIS A 169 15.38 2.58 15.50
N PHE A 170 16.69 2.53 15.71
CA PHE A 170 17.39 1.34 16.17
C PHE A 170 18.46 1.71 17.21
N LEU A 171 18.73 0.83 18.17
CA LEU A 171 19.67 1.15 19.26
C LEU A 171 21.15 1.14 18.84
N LYS A 172 21.56 0.17 18.03
CA LYS A 172 22.98 -0.02 17.67
C LYS A 172 23.21 0.02 16.17
N LYS A 173 22.64 -0.95 15.46
CA LYS A 173 22.74 -1.14 14.02
C LYS A 173 21.37 -1.52 13.49
N PRO A 174 21.07 -1.24 12.22
CA PRO A 174 19.84 -1.71 11.61
C PRO A 174 19.82 -3.24 11.49
N PRO A 175 18.62 -3.85 11.38
CA PRO A 175 18.48 -5.28 11.20
C PRO A 175 19.09 -5.75 9.87
N ARG A 176 19.62 -6.98 9.89
CA ARG A 176 20.04 -7.78 8.74
C ARG A 176 19.05 -8.91 8.58
N TRP A 177 18.06 -8.69 7.73
CA TRP A 177 17.01 -9.64 7.42
C TRP A 177 17.55 -10.86 6.68
N LEU A 178 17.05 -12.05 7.01
CA LEU A 178 17.36 -13.29 6.28
C LEU A 178 16.51 -13.39 5.01
N GLN A 179 15.27 -12.90 5.09
CA GLN A 179 14.29 -12.89 4.01
C GLN A 179 13.88 -11.44 3.74
N ASP A 180 12.65 -11.23 3.29
CA ASP A 180 12.09 -9.90 3.06
C ASP A 180 12.11 -9.06 4.34
N THR A 181 12.35 -7.77 4.16
CA THR A 181 12.46 -6.83 5.27
C THR A 181 11.07 -6.55 5.84
N PHE A 182 10.89 -6.72 7.16
CA PHE A 182 9.59 -6.51 7.79
C PHE A 182 9.75 -5.67 9.06
N TRP A 183 9.52 -4.36 8.95
CA TRP A 183 9.56 -3.48 10.11
C TRP A 183 8.16 -3.39 10.75
N PRO A 184 7.97 -3.84 12.00
CA PRO A 184 6.68 -3.81 12.66
C PRO A 184 6.25 -2.37 12.97
N ILE A 185 4.98 -2.07 12.67
CA ILE A 185 4.33 -0.79 12.91
C ILE A 185 3.07 -1.07 13.71
N GLU A 186 2.91 -0.43 14.87
CA GLU A 186 1.69 -0.49 15.69
C GLU A 186 1.15 0.93 15.91
N ASN A 187 -0.17 1.11 15.79
CA ASN A 187 -0.82 2.42 15.92
C ASN A 187 -0.16 3.52 15.05
N ASP A 188 0.18 3.18 13.80
CA ASP A 188 0.89 4.04 12.84
C ASP A 188 2.31 4.48 13.26
N LYS A 189 2.88 3.87 14.29
CA LYS A 189 4.26 4.14 14.74
C LYS A 189 5.16 2.92 14.52
N PRO A 190 6.28 3.08 13.80
CA PRO A 190 7.30 2.04 13.72
C PRO A 190 7.86 1.74 15.10
N LEU A 191 7.99 0.46 15.43
CA LEU A 191 8.62 0.04 16.68
C LEU A 191 10.13 0.27 16.63
N ILE A 192 10.77 0.35 17.80
CA ILE A 192 12.23 0.53 17.89
C ILE A 192 12.92 -0.82 17.74
N PHE A 193 13.84 -0.96 16.78
CA PHE A 193 14.67 -2.15 16.68
C PHE A 193 15.74 -2.17 17.79
N ILE A 194 15.76 -3.25 18.58
CA ILE A 194 16.63 -3.38 19.75
C ILE A 194 17.90 -4.15 19.39
N ASP A 195 17.73 -5.39 18.95
CA ASP A 195 18.83 -6.29 18.59
C ASP A 195 18.31 -7.46 17.73
N GLN A 196 19.25 -8.20 17.16
CA GLN A 196 18.97 -9.50 16.56
C GLN A 196 19.93 -10.55 17.09
N LEU A 197 19.47 -11.79 17.18
CA LEU A 197 20.30 -12.91 17.60
C LEU A 197 20.06 -14.14 16.72
N SER A 198 21.16 -14.86 16.44
CA SER A 198 21.07 -16.17 15.81
C SER A 198 20.54 -17.18 16.82
N ILE A 199 19.39 -17.76 16.51
CA ILE A 199 18.81 -18.89 17.23
C ILE A 199 18.95 -20.19 16.44
N SER A 200 19.77 -20.18 15.39
CA SER A 200 20.08 -21.36 14.57
C SER A 200 20.43 -22.60 15.39
N PRO A 201 21.14 -22.54 16.55
CA PRO A 201 21.38 -23.73 17.36
C PRO A 201 20.13 -24.45 17.90
N LEU A 202 18.95 -23.80 17.84
CA LEU A 202 17.67 -24.39 18.24
C LEU A 202 16.91 -25.03 17.06
N PHE A 203 17.40 -24.89 15.83
CA PHE A 203 16.74 -25.31 14.59
C PHE A 203 17.73 -25.98 13.63
N HIS A 204 17.22 -26.55 12.53
CA HIS A 204 18.06 -27.15 11.50
C HIS A 204 18.48 -26.15 10.40
N ASP A 205 17.82 -24.99 10.37
CA ASP A 205 17.93 -23.95 9.34
C ASP A 205 18.61 -22.69 9.91
N GLU A 206 19.19 -21.84 9.05
CA GLU A 206 19.72 -20.56 9.51
C GLU A 206 18.56 -19.71 10.01
N THR A 207 18.53 -19.42 11.32
CA THR A 207 17.39 -18.80 11.98
C THR A 207 17.82 -17.60 12.81
N GLN A 208 17.14 -16.47 12.59
CA GLN A 208 17.35 -15.21 13.32
C GLN A 208 16.08 -14.81 14.07
N LEU A 209 16.26 -14.32 15.30
CA LEU A 209 15.22 -13.64 16.08
C LEU A 209 15.52 -12.14 16.08
N TYR A 210 14.53 -11.32 15.71
CA TYR A 210 14.59 -9.87 15.75
C TYR A 210 13.73 -9.37 16.90
N ILE A 211 14.26 -8.43 17.69
CA ILE A 211 13.58 -7.89 18.88
C ILE A 211 13.24 -6.43 18.61
N PHE A 212 11.97 -6.09 18.80
CA PHE A 212 11.45 -4.74 18.69
C PHE A 212 10.81 -4.31 20.01
N TYR A 213 10.90 -3.02 20.31
CA TYR A 213 10.31 -2.41 21.49
C TYR A 213 9.18 -1.46 21.09
N ASN A 214 8.03 -1.62 21.73
CA ASN A 214 6.91 -0.70 21.64
C ASN A 214 6.95 0.25 22.84
N GLU A 215 7.21 1.53 22.57
CA GLU A 215 7.27 2.59 23.57
C GLU A 215 5.90 2.94 24.16
N GLU A 216 4.80 2.71 23.45
CA GLU A 216 3.46 3.09 23.90
C GLU A 216 2.96 2.23 25.05
N ASN A 217 3.26 0.93 25.01
CA ASN A 217 2.82 -0.05 26.01
C ASN A 217 3.97 -0.69 26.78
N ASN A 218 5.22 -0.25 26.55
CA ASN A 218 6.45 -0.79 27.14
C ASN A 218 6.60 -2.31 26.95
N SER A 219 6.24 -2.82 25.77
CA SER A 219 6.31 -4.25 25.45
C SER A 219 7.36 -4.56 24.40
N PHE A 220 7.69 -5.84 24.27
CA PHE A 220 8.59 -6.35 23.26
C PHE A 220 7.83 -7.25 22.28
N ILE A 221 8.13 -7.06 21.00
CA ILE A 221 7.68 -7.95 19.94
C ILE A 221 8.89 -8.65 19.36
N THR A 222 8.70 -9.92 19.00
CA THR A 222 9.75 -10.70 18.35
C THR A 222 9.26 -11.21 17.00
N ILE A 223 10.16 -11.17 16.02
CA ILE A 223 9.95 -11.72 14.69
C ILE A 223 11.00 -12.80 14.47
N LYS A 224 10.60 -13.95 13.95
CA LYS A 224 11.50 -15.06 13.60
C LYS A 224 11.53 -15.23 12.09
N GLN A 225 12.71 -15.33 11.51
CA GLN A 225 12.91 -15.75 10.11
C GLN A 225 13.87 -16.94 10.07
N SER A 226 13.64 -17.86 9.12
CA SER A 226 14.45 -19.03 8.84
C SER A 226 14.64 -19.18 7.33
N ILE A 227 15.81 -19.66 6.88
CA ILE A 227 16.11 -19.99 5.47
C ILE A 227 16.76 -21.36 5.31
#